data_AF-A0A7Y3CDX7-F1
#
_entry.id   AF-A0A7Y3CDX7-F1
#
_cell.length_a   1.000
_cell.length_b   1.000
_cell.length_c   1.000
_cell.angle_alpha   90.00
_cell.angle_beta   90.00
_cell.angle_gamma   90.00
#
_symmetry.space_group_name_H-M   'P 1'
#
loop_
_entity.id
_entity.type
_entity.pdbx_description
1 polymer ?
#
loop_
_entity_poly.entity_id
_entity_poly.type
_entity_poly.pdbx_seq_one_letter_code
_entity_poly.pdbx_strand_id
1 'polypeptide(L)'
;MEKEFESEKLKKAKKRVEELKGFYIHLSIYIVINAFIMVNILVRALDDGDTFWQFGTFFTPFFWGIGLAFHAAKVFDYNPILGKKWEERQIRKYIEKDKRDAAKFK
;
A
#
# COMPACT_ATOMS: atom_id res chain seq x y z
N MET A 1 17.14 -29.11 -7.07
CA MET A 1 15.83 -28.90 -6.45
C MET A 1 15.92 -28.07 -5.16
N GLU A 2 16.60 -28.53 -4.10
CA GLU A 2 16.71 -27.75 -2.83
C GLU A 2 17.42 -26.40 -2.97
N LYS A 3 18.56 -26.34 -3.66
CA LYS A 3 19.27 -25.07 -3.91
C LYS A 3 18.45 -24.05 -4.70
N GLU A 4 17.59 -24.54 -5.60
CA GLU A 4 16.73 -23.71 -6.44
C GLU A 4 15.55 -23.16 -5.63
N PHE A 5 14.96 -23.99 -4.77
CA PHE A 5 13.90 -23.59 -3.82
C PHE A 5 14.38 -22.55 -2.81
N GLU A 6 15.59 -22.71 -2.26
CA GLU A 6 16.20 -21.72 -1.36
C GLU A 6 16.52 -20.41 -2.09
N SER A 7 16.93 -20.46 -3.36
CA SER A 7 17.13 -19.25 -4.17
C SER A 7 15.84 -18.47 -4.42
N GLU A 8 14.72 -19.16 -4.64
CA GLU A 8 13.41 -18.55 -4.88
C GLU A 8 12.83 -17.92 -3.60
N LYS A 9 12.98 -18.58 -2.45
CA LYS A 9 12.63 -17.98 -1.14
C LYS A 9 13.44 -16.72 -0.88
N LEU A 10 14.76 -16.76 -1.12
CA LEU A 10 15.64 -15.62 -0.94
C LEU A 10 15.26 -14.45 -1.86
N LYS A 11 14.92 -14.71 -3.13
CA LYS A 11 14.43 -13.68 -4.05
C LYS A 11 13.13 -13.04 -3.54
N LYS A 12 12.17 -13.85 -3.09
CA LYS A 12 10.91 -13.34 -2.51
C LYS A 12 11.14 -12.49 -1.27
N ALA A 13 12.00 -12.94 -0.37
CA ALA A 13 12.37 -12.18 0.83
C ALA A 13 13.05 -10.84 0.49
N LYS A 14 14.00 -10.84 -0.47
CA LYS A 14 14.66 -9.62 -0.95
C LYS A 14 13.67 -8.64 -1.56
N LYS A 15 12.79 -9.11 -2.45
CA LYS A 15 11.73 -8.29 -3.05
C LYS A 15 10.83 -7.66 -1.99
N ARG A 16 10.47 -8.42 -0.95
CA ARG A 16 9.65 -7.92 0.15
C ARG A 16 10.34 -6.79 0.93
N VAL A 17 11.63 -6.91 1.19
CA VAL A 17 12.43 -5.86 1.85
C VAL A 17 12.53 -4.61 0.98
N GLU A 18 12.71 -4.78 -0.33
CA GLU A 18 12.77 -3.68 -1.29
C GLU A 18 11.44 -2.90 -1.36
N GLU A 19 10.31 -3.62 -1.41
CA GLU A 19 8.97 -3.05 -1.33
C GLU A 19 8.75 -2.25 -0.03
N LEU A 20 9.16 -2.80 1.11
CA LEU A 20 9.10 -2.10 2.41
C LEU A 20 9.94 -0.83 2.42
N LYS A 21 11.19 -0.90 1.93
CA LYS A 21 12.06 0.28 1.81
C LYS A 21 11.44 1.36 0.92
N GLY A 22 10.91 0.96 -0.23
CA GLY A 22 10.21 1.88 -1.14
C GLY A 22 9.04 2.58 -0.47
N PHE A 23 8.25 1.85 0.34
CA PHE A 23 7.17 2.44 1.12
C PHE A 23 7.66 3.45 2.15
N TYR A 24 8.67 3.12 2.95
CA TYR A 24 9.19 4.03 3.97
C TYR A 24 9.81 5.30 3.38
N ILE A 25 10.46 5.19 2.21
CA ILE A 25 10.98 6.35 1.48
C ILE A 25 9.81 7.24 1.03
N HIS A 26 8.78 6.66 0.41
CA HIS A 26 7.60 7.41 -0.03
C HIS A 26 6.88 8.08 1.16
N LEU A 27 6.68 7.36 2.27
CA LEU A 27 6.11 7.90 3.51
C LEU A 27 6.95 9.06 4.07
N SER A 28 8.28 8.91 4.10
CA SER A 28 9.17 9.95 4.61
C SER A 28 9.09 11.22 3.77
N ILE A 29 9.14 11.08 2.44
CA ILE A 29 9.00 12.21 1.50
C ILE A 29 7.62 12.87 1.69
N TYR A 30 6.56 12.07 1.81
CA TYR A 30 5.22 12.57 2.06
C TYR A 30 5.16 13.42 3.34
N ILE A 31 5.71 12.94 4.46
CA ILE A 31 5.71 13.68 5.72
C ILE A 31 6.52 14.98 5.61
N VAL A 32 7.76 14.90 5.11
CA VAL A 32 8.67 16.06 5.06
C VAL A 32 8.11 17.16 4.17
N ILE A 33 7.65 16.82 2.96
CA ILE A 33 7.13 17.81 2.01
C ILE A 33 5.83 18.42 2.55
N ASN A 34 4.89 17.61 3.02
CA ASN A 34 3.62 18.15 3.53
C ASN A 34 3.82 18.99 4.79
N ALA A 35 4.72 18.59 5.70
CA ALA A 35 5.08 19.42 6.86
C ALA A 35 5.67 20.77 6.42
N PHE A 36 6.59 20.76 5.44
CA PHE A 36 7.18 21.99 4.92
C PHE A 36 6.14 22.94 4.29
N ILE A 37 5.21 22.39 3.48
CA ILE A 37 4.11 23.15 2.89
C ILE A 37 3.22 23.74 3.99
N MET A 38 2.85 22.92 4.98
CA MET A 38 1.94 23.32 6.06
C MET A 38 2.54 24.41 6.94
N VAL A 39 3.83 24.32 7.25
CA VAL A 39 4.57 25.38 7.98
C VAL A 39 4.61 26.66 7.16
N ASN A 40 4.88 26.61 5.85
CA ASN A 40 4.89 27.81 5.00
C ASN A 40 3.52 28.50 4.96
N ILE A 41 2.44 27.72 4.82
CA ILE A 41 1.07 28.25 4.81
C ILE A 41 0.73 28.84 6.19
N LEU A 42 1.14 28.20 7.28
CA LEU A 42 0.91 28.70 8.63
C LEU A 42 1.62 30.03 8.87
N VAL A 43 2.89 30.16 8.47
CA VAL A 43 3.64 31.41 8.63
C VAL A 43 2.98 32.55 7.85
N ARG A 44 2.58 32.31 6.60
CA ARG A 44 1.86 33.32 5.79
C ARG A 44 0.51 33.70 6.39
N ALA A 45 -0.24 32.72 6.90
CA ALA A 45 -1.53 32.96 7.56
C ALA A 45 -1.38 33.86 8.81
N LEU A 46 -0.26 33.73 9.55
CA LEU A 46 0.03 34.56 10.71
C LEU A 46 0.46 35.99 10.33
N ASP A 47 1.18 36.15 9.22
CA ASP A 47 1.67 37.47 8.75
C ASP A 47 0.58 38.29 8.04
N ASP A 48 -0.20 37.68 7.14
CA ASP A 48 -1.19 38.37 6.30
C ASP A 48 -2.62 38.35 6.90
N GLY A 49 -2.81 37.69 8.05
CA GLY A 49 -4.13 37.46 8.66
C GLY A 49 -5.02 36.49 7.88
N ASP A 50 -4.40 35.72 6.99
CA ASP A 50 -5.09 34.82 6.07
C ASP A 50 -5.58 33.53 6.77
N THR A 51 -6.63 32.90 6.27
CA THR A 51 -7.23 31.75 6.97
C THR A 51 -6.45 30.46 6.67
N PHE A 52 -5.72 29.93 7.65
CA PHE A 52 -4.99 28.65 7.54
C PHE A 52 -5.89 27.46 7.13
N TRP A 53 -7.13 27.44 7.63
CA TRP A 53 -8.11 26.37 7.46
C TRP A 53 -8.87 26.42 6.11
N GLN A 54 -8.17 26.72 5.03
CA GLN A 54 -8.74 26.63 3.69
C GLN A 54 -8.68 25.21 3.14
N PHE A 55 -9.72 24.81 2.40
CA PHE A 55 -9.80 23.48 1.78
C PHE A 55 -8.59 23.19 0.85
N GLY A 56 -8.02 24.23 0.23
CA GLY A 56 -6.83 24.14 -0.61
C GLY A 56 -5.58 23.67 0.14
N THR A 57 -5.41 24.05 1.42
CA THR A 57 -4.27 23.67 2.27
C THR A 57 -4.17 22.15 2.43
N PHE A 58 -5.31 21.46 2.47
CA PHE A 58 -5.38 20.02 2.71
C PHE A 58 -5.49 19.19 1.43
N PHE A 59 -5.64 19.83 0.27
CA PHE A 59 -5.82 19.12 -1.00
C PHE A 59 -4.60 18.25 -1.32
N THR A 60 -3.40 18.82 -1.26
CA THR A 60 -2.14 18.11 -1.53
C THR A 60 -1.93 16.90 -0.61
N PRO A 61 -1.95 17.03 0.73
CA PRO A 61 -1.78 15.87 1.61
C PRO A 61 -2.90 14.85 1.42
N PHE A 62 -4.14 15.27 1.17
CA PHE A 62 -5.24 14.34 0.97
C PHE A 62 -5.04 13.42 -0.24
N PHE A 63 -4.80 13.99 -1.43
CA PHE A 63 -4.66 13.19 -2.66
C PHE A 63 -3.36 12.37 -2.68
N TRP A 64 -2.26 12.92 -2.17
CA TRP A 64 -1.03 12.14 -2.00
C TRP A 64 -1.21 11.03 -0.95
N GLY A 65 -1.98 11.29 0.10
CA GLY A 65 -2.32 10.32 1.13
C GLY A 65 -3.08 9.11 0.57
N ILE A 66 -3.95 9.31 -0.42
CA ILE A 66 -4.61 8.21 -1.13
C ILE A 66 -3.58 7.33 -1.85
N GLY A 67 -2.64 7.92 -2.58
CA GLY A 67 -1.57 7.18 -3.25
C GLY A 67 -0.67 6.42 -2.27
N LEU A 68 -0.35 7.05 -1.14
CA LEU A 68 0.40 6.42 -0.05
C LEU A 68 -0.37 5.25 0.58
N ALA A 69 -1.69 5.38 0.75
CA ALA A 69 -2.55 4.32 1.28
C ALA A 69 -2.60 3.10 0.33
N PHE A 70 -2.68 3.32 -0.99
CA PHE A 70 -2.57 2.23 -1.96
C PHE A 70 -1.19 1.56 -1.95
N HIS A 71 -0.11 2.34 -1.79
CA HIS A 71 1.23 1.78 -1.64
C HIS A 71 1.34 0.93 -0.38
N ALA A 72 0.81 1.42 0.76
CA ALA A 72 0.74 0.68 2.01
C ALA A 72 -0.06 -0.63 1.85
N ALA A 73 -1.24 -0.57 1.23
CA ALA A 73 -2.07 -1.74 0.96
C ALA A 73 -1.29 -2.83 0.21
N LYS A 74 -0.59 -2.45 -0.87
CA LYS A 74 0.28 -3.36 -1.64
C LYS A 74 1.44 -3.91 -0.80
N VAL A 75 2.14 -3.05 -0.07
CA VAL A 75 3.37 -3.41 0.66
C VAL A 75 3.08 -4.18 1.95
N PHE A 76 1.91 -4.04 2.55
CA PHE A 76 1.52 -4.83 3.72
C PHE A 76 0.64 -6.02 3.39
N ASP A 77 0.41 -6.28 2.10
CA ASP A 77 -0.51 -7.33 1.65
C ASP A 77 -1.90 -7.19 2.29
N TYR A 78 -2.27 -5.92 2.55
CA TYR A 78 -3.55 -5.55 3.11
C TYR A 78 -4.44 -5.24 1.91
N ASN A 79 -5.44 -6.08 1.68
CA ASN A 79 -6.45 -5.82 0.67
C ASN A 79 -7.63 -5.10 1.33
N PRO A 80 -7.70 -3.76 1.30
CA PRO A 80 -8.75 -3.00 1.98
C PRO A 80 -10.14 -3.24 1.37
N ILE A 81 -10.21 -3.78 0.15
CA ILE A 81 -11.44 -4.00 -0.59
C ILE A 81 -11.91 -5.45 -0.41
N LEU A 82 -11.00 -6.43 -0.49
CA LEU A 82 -11.32 -7.86 -0.44
C LEU A 82 -10.44 -8.53 0.63
N GLY A 83 -10.87 -8.50 1.88
CA GLY A 83 -10.08 -9.05 2.99
C GLY A 83 -9.76 -10.55 2.86
N LYS A 84 -8.78 -11.06 3.62
CA LYS A 84 -8.29 -12.46 3.59
C LYS A 84 -9.37 -13.54 3.54
N LYS A 85 -10.50 -13.35 4.24
CA LYS A 85 -11.63 -14.29 4.23
C LYS A 85 -12.24 -14.46 2.83
N TRP A 86 -12.26 -13.40 2.01
CA TRP A 86 -12.73 -13.50 0.63
C TRP A 86 -11.74 -14.28 -0.24
N GLU A 87 -10.44 -14.02 -0.11
CA GLU A 87 -9.40 -14.77 -0.83
C GLU A 87 -9.43 -16.26 -0.49
N GLU A 88 -9.49 -16.62 0.79
CA GLU A 88 -9.58 -18.03 1.22
C GLU A 88 -10.81 -18.73 0.64
N ARG A 89 -11.96 -18.03 0.57
CA ARG A 89 -13.17 -18.58 -0.05
C ARG A 89 -12.98 -18.82 -1.54
N GLN A 90 -12.36 -17.89 -2.27
CA GLN A 90 -12.11 -18.08 -3.71
C GLN A 90 -11.13 -19.23 -3.94
N ILE A 91 -10.03 -19.30 -3.18
CA ILE A 91 -9.06 -20.40 -3.28
C ILE A 91 -9.75 -21.75 -3.05
N ARG A 92 -10.56 -21.89 -1.99
CA ARG A 92 -11.33 -23.13 -1.76
C ARG A 92 -12.28 -23.44 -2.90
N LYS A 93 -12.99 -22.44 -3.42
CA LYS A 93 -13.93 -22.60 -4.53
C LYS A 93 -13.23 -23.14 -5.78
N TYR A 94 -12.05 -22.64 -6.12
CA TYR A 94 -11.28 -23.14 -7.26
C TYR A 94 -10.73 -24.54 -7.02
N ILE A 95 -10.20 -24.85 -5.82
CA ILE A 95 -9.74 -26.20 -5.48
C ILE A 95 -10.88 -27.23 -5.55
N GLU A 96 -12.06 -26.89 -5.01
CA GLU A 96 -13.22 -27.78 -5.07
C GLU A 96 -13.71 -27.99 -6.51
N LYS A 97 -13.68 -26.94 -7.33
CA LYS A 97 -14.03 -27.04 -8.75
C LYS A 97 -13.06 -27.99 -9.47
N ASP A 98 -11.76 -27.80 -9.27
CA ASP A 98 -10.72 -28.63 -9.89
C ASP A 98 -10.84 -30.10 -9.48
N LYS A 99 -11.13 -30.37 -8.20
CA LYS A 99 -11.42 -31.74 -7.71
C LYS A 99 -12.65 -32.35 -8.37
N ARG A 100 -13.73 -31.59 -8.55
CA ARG A 100 -14.96 -32.07 -9.22
C ARG A 100 -14.70 -32.36 -10.70
N ASP A 101 -13.95 -31.50 -11.37
CA ASP A 101 -13.62 -31.67 -12.78
C ASP A 101 -12.70 -32.88 -12.97
N ALA A 102 -11.68 -33.07 -12.12
CA ALA A 102 -10.84 -34.28 -12.13
C ALA A 102 -11.62 -35.57 -11.89
N ALA A 103 -12.65 -35.53 -11.03
CA ALA A 103 -13.51 -36.70 -10.76
C ALA A 103 -14.47 -37.04 -11.92
N LYS A 104 -14.76 -36.10 -12.83
CA LYS A 104 -15.59 -36.36 -14.02
C LYS A 104 -14.86 -37.13 -15.13
N PHE A 105 -13.53 -37.06 -15.14
CA PHE A 105 -12.69 -37.71 -16.14
C PHE A 105 -12.10 -39.04 -15.65
N LYS A 106 -12.61 -39.57 -14.52
CA LYS A 106 -12.19 -40.82 -13.89
C LYS A 106 -13.38 -41.77 -13.81
#